data_AF-A0A173MMJ1-F1
#
_entry.id   AF-A0A173MMJ1-F1
#
_cell.length_a   1.000
_cell.length_b   1.000
_cell.length_c   1.000
_cell.angle_alpha   90.00
_cell.angle_beta   90.00
_cell.angle_gamma   90.00
#
_symmetry.space_group_name_H-M   'P 1'
#
loop_
_entity.id
_entity.type
_entity.pdbx_description
1 polymer ?
#
loop_
_entity_poly.entity_id
_entity_poly.type
_entity_poly.pdbx_seq_one_letter_code
_entity_poly.pdbx_strand_id
1 'polypeptide(L)'
;MTIQYCSDLHLEFRENEEYLLQHPIEPQAEVLILAGDVVPFARKNKAKHFLNELSDKFRVVYWLPGNHEYYGSDISQRSGCFREAIKHNVFLLNNQVVQEGNVHIICSTLWSYISPAAEWDIAAGVTDYRVISYHNEPFRPLHNNRMHKENLAFIQKAVSEVNTGKIVVATHHLPTYQHYPEQYKNSTISEAFATELSGYIASSPVDYWIYGHHHANVADFTIGQTHMCTNQLGYVKYNEQHGYCNAAVISIEAE
;
A
#
# COMPACT_ATOMS: atom_id res chain seq x y z
N MET A 1 -1.95 -14.85 15.64
CA MET A 1 -2.87 -14.40 14.59
C MET A 1 -2.15 -14.43 13.25
N THR A 2 -2.81 -14.83 12.16
CA THR A 2 -2.24 -14.77 10.81
C THR A 2 -2.94 -13.67 10.02
N ILE A 3 -2.19 -12.88 9.25
CA ILE A 3 -2.72 -11.85 8.35
C ILE A 3 -2.19 -12.14 6.96
N GLN A 4 -3.09 -12.23 5.98
CA GLN A 4 -2.74 -12.36 4.57
C GLN A 4 -2.61 -10.97 3.94
N TYR A 5 -1.69 -10.80 2.99
CA TYR A 5 -1.48 -9.50 2.36
C TYR A 5 -1.01 -9.61 0.90
N CYS A 6 -1.37 -8.61 0.10
CA CYS A 6 -0.84 -8.38 -1.24
C CYS A 6 -1.08 -6.94 -1.69
N SER A 7 -0.40 -6.51 -2.75
CA SER A 7 -0.58 -5.18 -3.36
C SER A 7 -0.31 -5.23 -4.86
N ASP A 8 -0.50 -4.09 -5.53
CA ASP A 8 -0.10 -3.87 -6.93
C ASP A 8 -0.77 -4.86 -7.88
N LEU A 9 -2.05 -5.16 -7.62
CA LEU A 9 -2.84 -6.13 -8.40
C LEU A 9 -3.24 -5.56 -9.78
N HIS A 10 -3.40 -4.24 -9.88
CA HIS A 10 -3.72 -3.48 -11.08
C HIS A 10 -4.79 -4.10 -12.00
N LEU A 11 -5.98 -4.34 -11.45
CA LEU A 11 -7.13 -4.93 -12.17
C LEU A 11 -7.67 -4.03 -13.29
N GLU A 12 -7.14 -2.82 -13.47
CA GLU A 12 -7.40 -2.02 -14.67
C GLU A 12 -6.80 -2.64 -15.95
N PHE A 13 -5.75 -3.46 -15.83
CA PHE A 13 -5.10 -4.15 -16.93
C PHE A 13 -5.62 -5.58 -17.09
N ARG A 14 -5.82 -5.98 -18.35
CA ARG A 14 -6.44 -7.26 -18.69
C ARG A 14 -5.53 -8.43 -18.33
N GLU A 15 -4.23 -8.29 -18.56
CA GLU A 15 -3.23 -9.31 -18.28
C GLU A 15 -3.15 -9.64 -16.78
N ASN A 16 -3.26 -8.62 -15.92
CA ASN A 16 -3.34 -8.77 -14.47
C ASN A 16 -4.63 -9.46 -14.01
N GLU A 17 -5.78 -9.05 -14.57
CA GLU A 17 -7.07 -9.70 -14.31
C GLU A 17 -7.05 -11.18 -14.74
N GLU A 18 -6.53 -11.49 -15.93
CA GLU A 18 -6.40 -12.87 -16.44
C GLU A 18 -5.45 -13.71 -15.59
N TYR A 19 -4.37 -13.12 -15.06
CA TYR A 19 -3.45 -13.80 -14.15
C TYR A 19 -4.14 -14.18 -12.84
N LEU A 20 -4.87 -13.27 -12.20
CA LEU A 20 -5.56 -13.53 -10.94
C LEU A 20 -6.76 -14.49 -11.10
N LEU A 21 -7.35 -14.58 -12.29
CA LEU A 21 -8.34 -15.63 -12.59
C LEU A 21 -7.71 -17.04 -12.64
N GLN A 22 -6.47 -17.14 -13.12
CA GLN A 22 -5.72 -18.41 -13.19
C GLN A 22 -5.02 -18.76 -11.86
N HIS A 23 -4.63 -17.73 -11.11
CA HIS A 23 -3.90 -17.82 -9.85
C HIS A 23 -4.63 -16.99 -8.78
N PRO A 24 -5.85 -17.39 -8.38
CA PRO A 24 -6.62 -16.64 -7.41
C PRO A 24 -5.88 -16.55 -6.07
N ILE A 25 -6.16 -15.49 -5.32
CA ILE A 25 -5.70 -15.37 -3.93
C ILE A 25 -6.26 -16.57 -3.15
N GLU A 26 -5.36 -17.38 -2.60
CA GLU A 26 -5.68 -18.57 -1.84
C GLU A 26 -5.85 -18.17 -0.37
N PRO A 27 -7.05 -18.27 0.22
CA PRO A 27 -7.27 -17.82 1.59
C PRO A 27 -6.49 -18.69 2.57
N GLN A 28 -5.46 -18.10 3.19
CA GLN A 28 -4.62 -18.70 4.24
C GLN A 28 -4.85 -18.06 5.62
N ALA A 29 -5.66 -16.99 5.68
CA ALA A 29 -5.99 -16.27 6.90
C ALA A 29 -7.42 -15.72 6.85
N GLU A 30 -7.97 -15.34 8.00
CA GLU A 30 -9.29 -14.70 8.06
C GLU A 30 -9.27 -13.23 7.64
N VAL A 31 -8.12 -12.56 7.77
CA VAL A 31 -7.91 -11.13 7.51
C VAL A 31 -7.00 -10.97 6.30
N LEU A 32 -7.45 -10.18 5.31
CA LEU A 32 -6.67 -9.80 4.15
C LEU A 32 -6.40 -8.29 4.13
N ILE A 33 -5.15 -7.90 3.90
CA ILE A 33 -4.76 -6.52 3.60
C ILE A 33 -4.44 -6.40 2.11
N LEU A 34 -5.15 -5.50 1.42
CA LEU A 34 -4.82 -5.05 0.08
C LEU A 34 -4.05 -3.72 0.19
N ALA A 35 -2.72 -3.79 0.07
CA ALA A 35 -1.80 -2.68 0.32
C ALA A 35 -1.57 -1.75 -0.88
N GLY A 36 -2.67 -1.32 -1.49
CA GLY A 36 -2.69 -0.36 -2.59
C GLY A 36 -2.58 -0.96 -3.98
N ASP A 37 -2.92 -0.14 -4.97
CA ASP A 37 -2.88 -0.41 -6.40
C ASP A 37 -3.66 -1.68 -6.80
N VAL A 38 -4.90 -1.76 -6.31
CA VAL A 38 -5.86 -2.82 -6.66
C VAL A 38 -6.63 -2.46 -7.93
N VAL A 39 -7.25 -1.27 -7.95
CA VAL A 39 -8.00 -0.75 -9.09
C VAL A 39 -8.24 0.76 -8.94
N PRO A 40 -8.15 1.56 -10.02
CA PRO A 40 -8.55 2.96 -10.02
C PRO A 40 -10.00 3.16 -9.55
N PHE A 41 -10.24 4.14 -8.70
CA PHE A 41 -11.57 4.51 -8.20
C PHE A 41 -12.53 4.86 -9.33
N ALA A 42 -12.04 5.54 -10.37
CA ALA A 42 -12.79 5.84 -11.60
C ALA A 42 -13.24 4.57 -12.35
N ARG A 43 -12.62 3.42 -12.06
CA ARG A 43 -12.87 2.11 -12.68
C ARG A 43 -13.26 1.04 -11.67
N LYS A 44 -13.69 1.40 -10.45
CA LYS A 44 -14.00 0.46 -9.35
C LYS A 44 -14.94 -0.70 -9.73
N ASN A 45 -15.81 -0.49 -10.72
CA ASN A 45 -16.72 -1.53 -11.20
C ASN A 45 -15.99 -2.73 -11.84
N LYS A 46 -14.77 -2.54 -12.36
CA LYS A 46 -13.93 -3.65 -12.88
C LYS A 46 -13.62 -4.68 -11.80
N ALA A 47 -13.32 -4.23 -10.58
CA ALA A 47 -13.01 -5.12 -9.47
C ALA A 47 -14.27 -5.72 -8.79
N LYS A 48 -15.49 -5.50 -9.30
CA LYS A 48 -16.71 -5.95 -8.61
C LYS A 48 -16.73 -7.46 -8.36
N HIS A 49 -16.37 -8.25 -9.37
CA HIS A 49 -16.33 -9.72 -9.23
C HIS A 49 -15.24 -10.14 -8.25
N PHE A 50 -14.02 -9.62 -8.42
CA PHE A 50 -12.90 -9.85 -7.52
C PHE A 50 -13.24 -9.53 -6.05
N LEU A 51 -13.82 -8.36 -5.78
CA LEU A 51 -14.22 -7.97 -4.43
C LEU A 51 -15.39 -8.80 -3.88
N ASN A 52 -16.26 -9.38 -4.72
CA ASN A 52 -17.25 -10.36 -4.26
C ASN A 52 -16.54 -11.63 -3.77
N GLU A 53 -15.61 -12.17 -4.57
CA GLU A 53 -14.89 -13.38 -4.19
C GLU A 53 -14.09 -13.20 -2.90
N LEU A 54 -13.42 -12.06 -2.72
CA LEU A 54 -12.72 -11.77 -1.46
C LEU A 54 -13.68 -11.67 -0.28
N SER A 55 -14.85 -11.05 -0.48
CA SER A 55 -15.91 -10.95 0.54
C SER A 55 -16.43 -12.32 0.97
N ASP A 56 -16.48 -13.29 0.05
CA ASP A 56 -16.92 -14.67 0.33
C ASP A 56 -15.82 -15.53 0.99
N LYS A 57 -14.53 -15.26 0.68
CA LYS A 57 -13.38 -16.07 1.12
C LYS A 57 -12.75 -15.61 2.44
N PHE A 58 -12.88 -14.34 2.80
CA PHE A 58 -12.25 -13.75 3.98
C PHE A 58 -13.29 -13.27 5.00
N ARG A 59 -12.97 -13.34 6.30
CA ARG A 59 -13.81 -12.73 7.34
C ARG A 59 -13.85 -11.22 7.18
N VAL A 60 -12.71 -10.60 6.88
CA VAL A 60 -12.60 -9.15 6.64
C VAL A 60 -11.44 -8.83 5.69
N VAL A 61 -11.65 -7.82 4.85
CA VAL A 61 -10.67 -7.28 3.91
C VAL A 61 -10.48 -5.79 4.19
N TYR A 62 -9.23 -5.39 4.41
CA TYR A 62 -8.82 -4.00 4.55
C TYR A 62 -8.05 -3.58 3.31
N TRP A 63 -8.61 -2.62 2.57
CA TRP A 63 -8.03 -2.07 1.36
C TRP A 63 -7.57 -0.65 1.63
N LEU A 64 -6.27 -0.40 1.54
CA LEU A 64 -5.73 0.95 1.51
C LEU A 64 -5.45 1.36 0.06
N PRO A 65 -5.61 2.64 -0.31
CA PRO A 65 -5.26 3.11 -1.64
C PRO A 65 -3.74 3.27 -1.80
N GLY A 66 -3.25 2.91 -2.97
CA GLY A 66 -2.00 3.37 -3.55
C GLY A 66 -2.22 4.58 -4.46
N ASN A 67 -1.26 4.86 -5.35
CA ASN A 67 -1.37 5.99 -6.27
C ASN A 67 -2.31 5.69 -7.45
N HIS A 68 -2.39 4.43 -7.92
CA HIS A 68 -3.26 4.05 -9.04
C HIS A 68 -4.74 4.12 -8.70
N GLU A 69 -5.13 3.96 -7.44
CA GLU A 69 -6.51 4.22 -7.01
C GLU A 69 -7.01 5.59 -7.46
N TYR A 70 -6.14 6.59 -7.54
CA TYR A 70 -6.53 7.96 -7.90
C TYR A 70 -6.47 8.24 -9.41
N TYR A 71 -6.04 7.30 -10.24
CA TYR A 71 -5.90 7.52 -11.69
C TYR A 71 -7.23 7.87 -12.36
N GLY A 72 -7.25 9.01 -13.06
CA GLY A 72 -8.46 9.53 -13.72
C GLY A 72 -9.50 10.08 -12.75
N SER A 73 -9.09 10.46 -11.53
CA SER A 73 -9.98 11.02 -10.50
C SER A 73 -9.37 12.25 -9.82
N ASP A 74 -10.19 12.94 -9.03
CA ASP A 74 -9.74 14.00 -8.14
C ASP A 74 -9.45 13.42 -6.75
N ILE A 75 -8.17 13.41 -6.38
CA ILE A 75 -7.71 12.83 -5.11
C ILE A 75 -8.34 13.52 -3.89
N SER A 76 -8.75 14.79 -4.01
CA SER A 76 -9.38 15.52 -2.90
C SER A 76 -10.73 14.93 -2.47
N GLN A 77 -11.36 14.10 -3.32
CA GLN A 77 -12.60 13.40 -2.99
C GLN A 77 -12.39 12.25 -1.99
N ARG A 78 -11.18 11.69 -1.93
CA ARG A 78 -10.80 10.56 -1.06
C ARG A 78 -9.38 10.71 -0.54
N SER A 79 -9.04 11.87 0.01
CA SER A 79 -7.75 12.14 0.65
C SER A 79 -7.88 12.24 2.17
N GLY A 80 -6.77 12.06 2.89
CA GLY A 80 -6.74 12.16 4.34
C GLY A 80 -7.38 10.95 5.03
N CYS A 81 -8.01 11.19 6.19
CA CYS A 81 -8.56 10.16 7.05
C CYS A 81 -9.99 9.78 6.62
N PHE A 82 -10.17 8.53 6.18
CA PHE A 82 -11.51 8.04 5.81
C PHE A 82 -11.63 6.51 5.96
N ARG A 83 -12.87 6.04 6.03
CA ARG A 83 -13.25 4.62 5.98
C ARG A 83 -14.59 4.47 5.25
N GLU A 84 -14.60 3.68 4.18
CA GLU A 84 -15.76 3.38 3.36
C GLU A 84 -16.02 1.87 3.34
N ALA A 85 -17.24 1.44 3.65
CA ALA A 85 -17.66 0.06 3.46
C ALA A 85 -17.99 -0.16 1.97
N ILE A 86 -17.13 -0.89 1.25
CA ILE A 86 -17.39 -1.30 -0.13
C ILE A 86 -18.37 -2.48 -0.16
N LYS A 87 -18.27 -3.33 0.88
CA LYS A 87 -19.17 -4.44 1.18
C LYS A 87 -19.35 -4.55 2.69
N HIS A 88 -20.11 -5.56 3.14
CA HIS A 88 -20.33 -5.81 4.56
C HIS A 88 -19.04 -6.11 5.33
N ASN A 89 -18.03 -6.70 4.69
CA ASN A 89 -16.73 -7.05 5.28
C ASN A 89 -15.52 -6.59 4.44
N VAL A 90 -15.71 -5.71 3.45
CA VAL A 90 -14.62 -5.13 2.65
C VAL A 90 -14.62 -3.63 2.89
N PHE A 91 -13.54 -3.12 3.49
CA PHE A 91 -13.40 -1.73 3.89
C PHE A 91 -12.26 -1.07 3.13
N LEU A 92 -12.57 -0.02 2.37
CA LEU A 92 -11.59 0.89 1.79
C LEU A 92 -11.28 1.97 2.82
N LEU A 93 -10.02 2.17 3.18
CA LEU A 93 -9.63 3.05 4.29
C LEU A 93 -8.27 3.70 4.06
N ASN A 94 -8.08 4.89 4.63
CA ASN A 94 -6.78 5.56 4.64
C ASN A 94 -6.63 6.35 5.94
N ASN A 95 -5.42 6.36 6.50
CA ASN A 95 -5.14 6.93 7.81
C ASN A 95 -6.13 6.42 8.88
N GLN A 96 -6.24 5.09 9.00
CA GLN A 96 -7.11 4.43 9.96
C GLN A 96 -6.35 3.36 10.74
N VAL A 97 -6.74 3.18 11.99
CA VAL A 97 -6.32 2.03 12.81
C VAL A 97 -7.51 1.08 12.90
N VAL A 98 -7.29 -0.18 12.55
CA VAL A 98 -8.27 -1.26 12.75
C VAL A 98 -7.68 -2.28 13.69
N GLN A 99 -8.51 -2.85 14.56
CA GLN A 99 -8.07 -3.78 15.59
C GLN A 99 -8.64 -5.16 15.35
N GLU A 100 -7.77 -6.16 15.33
CA GLU A 100 -8.10 -7.58 15.19
C GLU A 100 -7.52 -8.34 16.38
N GLY A 101 -8.35 -8.62 17.39
CA GLY A 101 -7.87 -9.17 18.67
C GLY A 101 -6.91 -8.21 19.37
N ASN A 102 -5.69 -8.67 19.64
CA ASN A 102 -4.61 -7.88 20.24
C ASN A 102 -3.69 -7.21 19.20
N VAL A 103 -4.05 -7.24 17.91
CA VAL A 103 -3.25 -6.65 16.83
C VAL A 103 -3.89 -5.34 16.37
N HIS A 104 -3.10 -4.26 16.38
CA HIS A 104 -3.43 -2.95 15.85
C HIS A 104 -2.83 -2.82 14.44
N ILE A 105 -3.69 -2.74 13.43
CA ILE A 105 -3.29 -2.59 12.03
C ILE A 105 -3.48 -1.11 11.66
N ILE A 106 -2.37 -0.43 11.38
CA ILE A 106 -2.30 0.99 11.02
C ILE A 106 -2.16 1.07 9.51
N CYS A 107 -3.18 1.57 8.83
CA CYS A 107 -3.24 1.61 7.38
C CYS A 107 -3.15 3.05 6.85
N SER A 108 -2.25 3.29 5.91
CA SER A 108 -2.08 4.59 5.27
C SER A 108 -1.46 4.44 3.88
N THR A 109 -1.82 5.27 2.90
CA THR A 109 -1.09 5.31 1.61
C THR A 109 0.40 5.60 1.80
N LEU A 110 0.74 6.43 2.80
CA LEU A 110 2.06 7.03 3.00
C LEU A 110 2.64 7.55 1.69
N TRP A 111 2.11 8.65 1.14
CA TRP A 111 2.79 9.26 -0.01
C TRP A 111 4.27 9.51 0.30
N SER A 112 5.15 9.31 -0.68
CA SER A 112 6.60 9.51 -0.54
C SER A 112 6.95 11.00 -0.37
N TYR A 113 8.13 11.31 0.15
CA TYR A 113 8.61 12.69 0.21
C TYR A 113 9.46 12.99 -1.02
N ILE A 114 9.12 14.07 -1.73
CA ILE A 114 9.84 14.54 -2.91
C ILE A 114 10.63 15.80 -2.56
N SER A 115 11.94 15.75 -2.74
CA SER A 115 12.82 16.89 -2.53
C SER A 115 12.62 17.96 -3.62
N PRO A 116 12.88 19.24 -3.30
CA PRO A 116 12.84 20.31 -4.30
C PRO A 116 13.75 20.06 -5.51
N ALA A 117 14.84 19.30 -5.33
CA ALA A 117 15.79 19.00 -6.40
C ALA A 117 15.22 17.98 -7.41
N ALA A 118 14.41 17.02 -6.95
CA ALA A 118 13.81 15.99 -7.80
C ALA A 118 12.44 16.37 -8.38
N GLU A 119 11.81 17.44 -7.86
CA GLU A 119 10.43 17.84 -8.19
C GLU A 119 10.17 17.93 -9.71
N TRP A 120 11.09 18.56 -10.46
CA TRP A 120 10.90 18.75 -11.90
C TRP A 120 10.96 17.42 -12.68
N ASP A 121 11.98 16.61 -12.42
CA ASP A 121 12.16 15.31 -13.07
C ASP A 121 10.99 14.36 -12.74
N ILE A 122 10.53 14.37 -11.48
CA ILE A 122 9.41 13.55 -11.03
C ILE A 122 8.09 14.01 -11.64
N ALA A 123 7.79 15.31 -11.62
CA ALA A 123 6.57 15.84 -12.23
C ALA A 123 6.51 15.55 -13.74
N ALA A 124 7.66 15.54 -14.42
CA ALA A 124 7.76 15.22 -15.84
C ALA A 124 7.70 13.70 -16.11
N GLY A 125 8.31 12.88 -15.26
CA GLY A 125 8.47 11.44 -15.47
C GLY A 125 7.28 10.61 -15.00
N VAL A 126 6.70 10.92 -13.86
CA VAL A 126 5.73 10.06 -13.17
C VAL A 126 4.30 10.34 -13.66
N THR A 127 3.55 9.27 -13.95
CA THR A 127 2.20 9.36 -14.56
C THR A 127 1.18 10.00 -13.63
N ASP A 128 1.34 9.86 -12.33
CA ASP A 128 0.50 10.42 -11.27
C ASP A 128 0.18 11.90 -11.53
N TYR A 129 1.20 12.70 -11.82
CA TYR A 129 1.10 14.15 -12.05
C TYR A 129 0.46 14.54 -13.39
N ARG A 130 0.18 13.55 -14.26
CA ARG A 130 -0.53 13.73 -15.53
C ARG A 130 -2.00 13.33 -15.46
N VAL A 131 -2.34 12.33 -14.63
CA VAL A 131 -3.65 11.67 -14.66
C VAL A 131 -4.47 11.83 -13.38
N ILE A 132 -3.86 12.34 -12.31
CA ILE A 132 -4.53 12.67 -11.06
C ILE A 132 -4.78 14.18 -11.02
N SER A 133 -5.96 14.56 -10.54
CA SER A 133 -6.31 15.96 -10.25
C SER A 133 -6.46 16.19 -8.75
N TYR A 134 -6.34 17.43 -8.29
CA TYR A 134 -6.53 17.90 -6.93
C TYR A 134 -7.35 19.19 -6.96
N HIS A 135 -8.58 19.14 -6.48
CA HIS A 135 -9.54 20.25 -6.57
C HIS A 135 -9.76 20.74 -8.02
N ASN A 136 -9.91 19.79 -8.95
CA ASN A 136 -10.03 19.97 -10.40
C ASN A 136 -8.81 20.61 -11.09
N GLU A 137 -7.69 20.77 -10.38
CA GLU A 137 -6.41 21.22 -10.94
C GLU A 137 -5.43 20.04 -11.04
N PRO A 138 -4.34 20.13 -11.83
CA PRO A 138 -3.34 19.06 -11.88
C PRO A 138 -2.75 18.74 -10.50
N PHE A 139 -2.63 17.45 -10.18
CA PHE A 139 -1.87 17.00 -9.02
C PHE A 139 -0.38 17.35 -9.21
N ARG A 140 0.30 17.73 -8.13
CA ARG A 140 1.67 18.25 -8.15
C ARG A 140 2.48 17.68 -6.98
N PRO A 141 3.82 17.62 -7.07
CA PRO A 141 4.67 17.15 -5.98
C PRO A 141 4.46 17.91 -4.65
N LEU A 142 4.12 19.20 -4.70
CA LEU A 142 3.72 19.94 -3.49
C LEU A 142 2.49 19.33 -2.79
N HIS A 143 1.48 18.88 -3.54
CA HIS A 143 0.28 18.25 -2.98
C HIS A 143 0.63 16.88 -2.39
N ASN A 144 1.43 16.09 -3.11
CA ASN A 144 2.00 14.84 -2.64
C ASN A 144 2.73 15.04 -1.28
N ASN A 145 3.62 16.02 -1.18
CA ASN A 145 4.38 16.27 0.04
C ASN A 145 3.50 16.73 1.23
N ARG A 146 2.39 17.41 0.97
CA ARG A 146 1.40 17.72 2.02
C ARG A 146 0.77 16.42 2.55
N MET A 147 0.36 15.54 1.64
CA MET A 147 -0.21 14.24 2.00
C MET A 147 0.80 13.35 2.73
N HIS A 148 2.06 13.31 2.27
CA HIS A 148 3.16 12.63 2.96
C HIS A 148 3.23 13.06 4.43
N LYS A 149 3.26 14.38 4.68
CA LYS A 149 3.33 14.92 6.04
C LYS A 149 2.12 14.52 6.89
N GLU A 150 0.92 14.56 6.31
CA GLU A 150 -0.31 14.14 6.98
C GLU A 150 -0.31 12.64 7.29
N ASN A 151 0.11 11.80 6.34
CA ASN A 151 0.20 10.35 6.51
C ASN A 151 1.24 9.98 7.57
N LEU A 152 2.44 10.54 7.50
CA LEU A 152 3.50 10.25 8.46
C LEU A 152 3.12 10.70 9.87
N ALA A 153 2.53 11.89 10.02
CA ALA A 153 2.04 12.37 11.31
C ALA A 153 0.94 11.46 11.88
N PHE A 154 0.03 10.97 11.03
CA PHE A 154 -0.97 9.99 11.43
C PHE A 154 -0.33 8.68 11.91
N ILE A 155 0.59 8.10 11.13
CA ILE A 155 1.26 6.84 11.48
C ILE A 155 2.00 7.00 12.82
N GLN A 156 2.79 8.06 12.96
CA GLN A 156 3.55 8.32 14.19
C GLN A 156 2.66 8.46 15.41
N LYS A 157 1.56 9.20 15.27
CA LYS A 157 0.57 9.34 16.33
C LYS A 157 -0.08 7.99 16.67
N ALA A 158 -0.57 7.26 15.68
CA ALA A 158 -1.22 5.97 15.86
C ALA A 158 -0.31 4.95 16.55
N VAL A 159 0.95 4.85 16.12
CA VAL A 159 1.96 4.00 16.77
C VAL A 159 2.17 4.39 18.23
N SER A 160 2.25 5.69 18.53
CA SER A 160 2.46 6.17 19.91
C SER A 160 1.27 5.96 20.85
N GLU A 161 0.05 5.83 20.31
CA GLU A 161 -1.18 5.66 21.08
C GLU A 161 -1.47 4.18 21.42
N VAL A 162 -0.76 3.23 20.79
CA VAL A 162 -0.85 1.80 21.11
C VAL A 162 0.02 1.49 22.33
N ASN A 163 -0.62 1.24 23.46
CA ASN A 163 0.06 0.95 24.73
C ASN A 163 0.27 -0.55 24.98
N THR A 164 -0.55 -1.41 24.36
CA THR A 164 -0.57 -2.86 24.55
C THR A 164 -0.95 -3.55 23.26
N GLY A 165 -0.40 -4.73 23.00
CA GLY A 165 -0.69 -5.50 21.80
C GLY A 165 0.35 -5.29 20.69
N LYS A 166 0.15 -5.99 19.59
CA LYS A 166 1.06 -6.00 18.44
C LYS A 166 0.69 -4.91 17.45
N ILE A 167 1.69 -4.30 16.81
CA ILE A 167 1.51 -3.23 15.84
C ILE A 167 1.93 -3.72 14.46
N VAL A 168 1.00 -3.70 13.52
CA VAL A 168 1.24 -3.91 12.10
C VAL A 168 1.00 -2.60 11.39
N VAL A 169 1.98 -2.10 10.67
CA VAL A 169 1.81 -0.96 9.76
C VAL A 169 1.67 -1.48 8.35
N ALA A 170 0.68 -0.99 7.60
CA ALA A 170 0.51 -1.28 6.18
C ALA A 170 0.52 0.03 5.41
N THR A 171 1.50 0.18 4.52
CA THR A 171 1.60 1.31 3.60
C THR A 171 1.60 0.88 2.16
N HIS A 172 1.25 1.78 1.24
CA HIS A 172 1.45 1.49 -0.18
C HIS A 172 2.89 1.84 -0.58
N HIS A 173 3.29 3.12 -0.43
CA HIS A 173 4.66 3.50 -0.75
C HIS A 173 5.64 2.97 0.29
N LEU A 174 6.90 2.87 -0.14
CA LEU A 174 7.96 2.27 0.65
C LEU A 174 8.45 3.25 1.73
N PRO A 175 8.64 2.78 2.97
CA PRO A 175 9.13 3.60 4.07
C PRO A 175 10.68 3.56 4.19
N THR A 176 11.39 2.98 3.22
CA THR A 176 12.87 2.93 3.22
C THR A 176 13.43 2.61 1.84
N TYR A 177 14.69 2.99 1.60
CA TYR A 177 15.50 2.54 0.46
C TYR A 177 16.33 1.28 0.75
N GLN A 178 16.27 0.75 1.98
CA GLN A 178 16.90 -0.54 2.27
C GLN A 178 16.25 -1.64 1.42
N HIS A 179 17.08 -2.49 0.79
CA HIS A 179 16.64 -3.51 -0.17
C HIS A 179 15.86 -2.96 -1.38
N TYR A 180 16.00 -1.67 -1.70
CA TYR A 180 15.42 -1.11 -2.92
C TYR A 180 16.02 -1.77 -4.17
N PRO A 181 15.23 -2.06 -5.23
CA PRO A 181 15.74 -2.79 -6.38
C PRO A 181 16.91 -2.08 -7.05
N GLU A 182 18.01 -2.81 -7.28
CA GLU A 182 19.26 -2.23 -7.79
C GLU A 182 19.06 -1.53 -9.16
N GLN A 183 18.12 -2.04 -9.97
CA GLN A 183 17.75 -1.44 -11.26
C GLN A 183 17.17 -0.01 -11.15
N TYR A 184 16.68 0.39 -9.97
CA TYR A 184 16.10 1.72 -9.73
C TYR A 184 17.00 2.64 -8.90
N LYS A 185 18.15 2.15 -8.39
CA LYS A 185 18.99 2.88 -7.43
C LYS A 185 19.48 4.25 -7.89
N ASN A 186 19.69 4.42 -9.20
CA ASN A 186 20.14 5.68 -9.80
C ASN A 186 19.02 6.41 -10.55
N SER A 187 17.78 5.99 -10.37
CA SER A 187 16.63 6.63 -11.01
C SER A 187 16.40 8.01 -10.37
N THR A 188 16.28 9.03 -11.21
CA THR A 188 16.00 10.42 -10.77
C THR A 188 14.58 10.57 -10.22
N ILE A 189 13.71 9.58 -10.44
CA ILE A 189 12.32 9.58 -9.97
C ILE A 189 12.07 8.71 -8.74
N SER A 190 13.10 8.13 -8.12
CA SER A 190 12.93 7.21 -6.98
C SER A 190 12.22 7.82 -5.78
N GLU A 191 12.37 9.13 -5.55
CA GLU A 191 11.67 9.84 -4.47
C GLU A 191 10.15 9.90 -4.67
N ALA A 192 9.63 9.57 -5.86
CA ALA A 192 8.19 9.40 -6.07
C ALA A 192 7.67 8.09 -5.46
N PHE A 193 8.54 7.10 -5.22
CA PHE A 193 8.13 5.76 -4.81
C PHE A 193 8.47 5.43 -3.34
N ALA A 194 9.53 6.03 -2.80
CA ALA A 194 10.03 5.70 -1.47
C ALA A 194 10.41 6.94 -0.67
N THR A 195 10.28 6.85 0.65
CA THR A 195 10.76 7.85 1.61
C THR A 195 11.63 7.16 2.65
N GLU A 196 12.75 7.76 3.05
CA GLU A 196 13.65 7.12 4.00
C GLU A 196 13.19 7.34 5.45
N LEU A 197 12.61 6.30 6.07
CA LEU A 197 12.12 6.31 7.45
C LEU A 197 12.77 5.23 8.33
N SER A 198 13.84 4.55 7.88
CA SER A 198 14.46 3.45 8.64
C SER A 198 14.85 3.84 10.07
N GLY A 199 15.29 5.08 10.31
CA GLY A 199 15.58 5.56 11.67
C GLY A 199 14.34 5.62 12.57
N TYR A 200 13.19 6.00 12.02
CA TYR A 200 11.91 5.98 12.74
C TYR A 200 11.45 4.53 12.98
N ILE A 201 11.48 3.69 11.93
CA ILE A 201 11.10 2.28 12.03
C ILE A 201 11.92 1.57 13.11
N ALA A 202 13.25 1.72 13.07
CA ALA A 202 14.18 1.08 14.00
C ALA A 202 13.96 1.48 15.47
N SER A 203 13.41 2.67 15.72
CA SER A 203 13.14 3.18 17.08
C SER A 203 11.66 3.04 17.48
N SER A 204 10.82 2.51 16.60
CA SER A 204 9.40 2.31 16.84
C SER A 204 9.10 0.92 17.42
N PRO A 205 7.99 0.75 18.15
CA PRO A 205 7.55 -0.56 18.64
C PRO A 205 6.84 -1.40 17.56
N VAL A 206 6.94 -1.05 16.27
CA VAL A 206 6.23 -1.76 15.19
C VAL A 206 6.78 -3.18 15.04
N ASP A 207 5.90 -4.19 15.04
CA ASP A 207 6.28 -5.59 14.86
C ASP A 207 6.43 -5.93 13.37
N TYR A 208 5.49 -5.50 12.52
CA TYR A 208 5.51 -5.75 11.08
C TYR A 208 5.19 -4.48 10.28
N TRP A 209 5.87 -4.31 9.16
CA TRP A 209 5.59 -3.28 8.17
C TRP A 209 5.39 -3.90 6.77
N ILE A 210 4.15 -3.86 6.29
CA ILE A 210 3.76 -4.31 4.95
C ILE A 210 3.81 -3.12 4.00
N TYR A 211 4.44 -3.29 2.83
CA TYR A 211 4.55 -2.25 1.80
C TYR A 211 4.50 -2.80 0.37
N GLY A 212 4.29 -1.92 -0.63
CA GLY A 212 4.19 -2.26 -2.06
C GLY A 212 4.87 -1.24 -2.98
N HIS A 213 4.27 -0.97 -4.15
CA HIS A 213 4.53 0.14 -5.08
C HIS A 213 5.76 0.07 -6.02
N HIS A 214 6.84 -0.62 -5.66
CA HIS A 214 8.04 -0.71 -6.52
C HIS A 214 8.07 -1.93 -7.44
N HIS A 215 7.05 -2.78 -7.35
CA HIS A 215 6.80 -3.95 -8.20
C HIS A 215 7.92 -4.99 -8.18
N ALA A 216 8.63 -5.11 -7.07
CA ALA A 216 9.64 -6.14 -6.90
C ALA A 216 9.50 -6.83 -5.55
N ASN A 217 9.31 -8.15 -5.58
CA ASN A 217 9.33 -8.95 -4.37
C ASN A 217 10.77 -9.18 -3.92
N VAL A 218 11.11 -8.64 -2.75
CA VAL A 218 12.40 -8.85 -2.09
C VAL A 218 12.21 -9.76 -0.88
N ALA A 219 13.28 -10.42 -0.45
CA ALA A 219 13.23 -11.23 0.75
C ALA A 219 12.93 -10.36 1.98
N ASP A 220 12.12 -10.88 2.89
CA ASP A 220 11.84 -10.23 4.18
C ASP A 220 13.14 -9.90 4.91
N PHE A 221 13.15 -8.73 5.54
CA PHE A 221 14.30 -8.23 6.31
C PHE A 221 13.82 -7.47 7.55
N THR A 222 14.75 -7.06 8.40
CA THR A 222 14.41 -6.35 9.63
C THR A 222 15.07 -4.98 9.71
N ILE A 223 14.33 -4.02 10.25
CA ILE A 223 14.85 -2.70 10.66
C ILE A 223 14.56 -2.54 12.15
N GLY A 224 15.61 -2.61 12.97
CA GLY A 224 15.42 -2.74 14.42
C GLY A 224 14.71 -4.06 14.74
N GLN A 225 13.52 -3.99 15.35
CA GLN A 225 12.66 -5.14 15.63
C GLN A 225 11.54 -5.35 14.60
N THR A 226 11.36 -4.41 13.67
CA THR A 226 10.26 -4.45 12.70
C THR A 226 10.61 -5.38 11.55
N HIS A 227 9.73 -6.34 11.28
CA HIS A 227 9.77 -7.19 10.10
C HIS A 227 9.19 -6.46 8.89
N MET A 228 10.01 -6.23 7.88
CA MET A 228 9.64 -5.59 6.63
C MET A 228 9.20 -6.66 5.64
N CYS A 229 7.97 -6.56 5.14
CA CYS A 229 7.33 -7.58 4.31
C CYS A 229 6.69 -6.96 3.05
N THR A 230 6.79 -7.64 1.90
CA THR A 230 6.14 -7.22 0.66
C THR A 230 5.64 -8.40 -0.16
N ASN A 231 4.57 -8.21 -0.92
CA ASN A 231 3.97 -9.22 -1.81
C ASN A 231 3.19 -8.54 -2.94
N GLN A 232 3.90 -8.17 -4.00
CA GLN A 232 3.44 -7.29 -5.07
C GLN A 232 3.22 -8.11 -6.34
N LEU A 233 2.06 -7.96 -6.98
CA LEU A 233 1.85 -8.60 -8.28
C LEU A 233 2.57 -7.82 -9.40
N GLY A 234 2.53 -6.49 -9.35
CA GLY A 234 3.11 -5.61 -10.37
C GLY A 234 2.44 -5.80 -11.74
N TYR A 235 3.10 -5.35 -12.80
CA TYR A 235 2.59 -5.49 -14.16
C TYR A 235 2.94 -6.86 -14.76
N VAL A 236 1.92 -7.71 -14.93
CA VAL A 236 2.07 -9.03 -15.57
C VAL A 236 2.62 -8.90 -17.00
N LYS A 237 2.21 -7.85 -17.71
CA LYS A 237 2.69 -7.55 -19.07
C LYS A 237 4.21 -7.34 -19.14
N TYR A 238 4.84 -6.87 -18.06
CA TYR A 238 6.28 -6.66 -17.97
C TYR A 238 7.00 -7.76 -17.17
N ASN A 239 6.30 -8.85 -16.87
CA ASN A 239 6.82 -10.00 -16.15
C ASN A 239 7.28 -9.66 -14.71
N GLU A 240 6.60 -8.72 -14.05
CA GLU A 240 6.91 -8.26 -12.69
C GLU A 240 6.35 -9.16 -11.59
N GLN A 241 5.43 -10.09 -11.92
CA GLN A 241 4.82 -11.04 -10.97
C GLN A 241 5.79 -12.06 -10.38
N HIS A 242 7.08 -11.95 -10.68
CA HIS A 242 8.10 -12.84 -10.12
C HIS A 242 8.17 -12.67 -8.60
N GLY A 243 8.10 -13.80 -7.88
CA GLY A 243 8.09 -13.84 -6.41
C GLY A 243 6.74 -13.50 -5.78
N TYR A 244 5.71 -13.11 -6.55
CA TYR A 244 4.36 -12.93 -6.03
C TYR A 244 3.83 -14.27 -5.51
N CYS A 245 3.30 -14.27 -4.30
CA CYS A 245 2.73 -15.45 -3.65
C CYS A 245 1.25 -15.18 -3.34
N ASN A 246 0.35 -15.93 -3.98
CA ASN A 246 -1.10 -15.84 -3.78
C ASN A 246 -1.56 -16.33 -2.38
N ALA A 247 -0.62 -16.83 -1.56
CA ALA A 247 -0.81 -17.37 -0.22
C ALA A 247 0.05 -16.65 0.85
N ALA A 248 0.66 -15.49 0.53
CA ALA A 248 1.59 -14.80 1.42
C ALA A 248 0.94 -14.33 2.73
N VAL A 249 1.52 -14.70 3.87
CA VAL A 249 1.01 -14.36 5.20
C VAL A 249 2.13 -13.90 6.12
N ILE A 250 1.79 -13.04 7.07
CA ILE A 250 2.57 -12.85 8.29
C ILE A 250 1.92 -13.61 9.43
N SER A 251 2.74 -14.24 10.27
CA SER A 251 2.29 -14.95 11.48
C SER A 251 2.72 -14.17 12.71
N ILE A 252 1.75 -13.57 13.38
CA ILE A 252 1.94 -12.76 14.58
C ILE A 252 1.72 -13.68 15.79
N GLU A 253 2.78 -13.93 16.55
CA GLU A 253 2.69 -14.77 17.75
C GLU A 253 1.78 -14.09 18.80
N ALA A 254 0.98 -14.90 19.50
CA ALA A 254 0.28 -14.43 20.68
C ALA A 254 1.29 -14.43 21.84
N GLU A 255 1.42 -13.29 22.52
CA GLU A 255 2.07 -13.22 23.83
C GLU A 255 1.25 -13.96 24.89
#